data_AF-A0A8T7CM54-F1
#
_entry.id   AF-A0A8T7CM54-F1
#
_cell.length_a   1.000
_cell.length_b   1.000
_cell.length_c   1.000
_cell.angle_alpha   90.00
_cell.angle_beta   90.00
_cell.angle_gamma   90.00
#
_symmetry.space_group_name_H-M   'P 1'
#
loop_
_entity.id
_entity.type
_entity.pdbx_description
1 polymer ?
#
loop_
_entity_poly.entity_id
_entity_poly.type
_entity_poly.pdbx_seq_one_letter_code
_entity_poly.pdbx_strand_id
1 'polypeptide(L)'
;MYHVCDMTKEARADEIVKHAIGPIFDAHTGDGKLTSWGWSTHIVGGKYRKLSTMTAADWPTLFATRAAIFADLADNVLAEEFSEICGSHSDYMWDIKHERVPGQ
;
A
#
# COMPACT_ATOMS: atom_id res chain seq x y z
N MET A 1 5.73 -3.13 -0.73
CA MET A 1 5.14 -3.47 0.58
C MET A 1 4.34 -4.76 0.50
N TYR A 2 4.68 -5.75 1.33
CA TYR A 2 3.96 -7.02 1.45
C TYR A 2 2.91 -6.96 2.55
N HIS A 3 1.72 -7.51 2.30
CA HIS A 3 0.59 -7.47 3.22
C HIS A 3 0.25 -8.86 3.75
N VAL A 4 0.01 -8.94 5.05
CA VAL A 4 -0.70 -10.03 5.72
C VAL A 4 -2.16 -9.63 5.76
N CYS A 5 -3.01 -10.40 5.11
CA CYS A 5 -4.44 -10.12 5.02
C CYS A 5 -5.28 -11.26 5.60
N ASP A 6 -6.48 -10.94 6.08
CA ASP A 6 -7.52 -11.92 6.38
C ASP A 6 -7.88 -12.68 5.09
N MET A 7 -7.59 -13.98 5.08
CA MET A 7 -7.82 -14.87 3.94
C MET A 7 -9.28 -14.92 3.50
N THR A 8 -10.23 -14.69 4.42
CA THR A 8 -11.66 -14.73 4.12
C THR A 8 -12.16 -13.44 3.46
N LYS A 9 -11.35 -12.37 3.48
CA LYS A 9 -11.71 -11.04 2.99
C LYS A 9 -10.79 -10.51 1.89
N GLU A 10 -9.92 -11.34 1.31
CA GLU A 10 -9.01 -10.93 0.24
C GLU A 10 -9.73 -10.36 -0.99
N ALA A 11 -10.88 -10.93 -1.36
CA ALA A 11 -11.70 -10.41 -2.46
C ALA A 11 -12.25 -9.01 -2.15
N ARG A 12 -12.61 -8.75 -0.89
CA ARG A 12 -13.05 -7.43 -0.45
C ARG A 12 -11.91 -6.42 -0.48
N ALA A 13 -10.70 -6.81 -0.07
CA ALA A 13 -9.52 -5.98 -0.22
C ALA A 13 -9.25 -5.65 -1.71
N ASP A 14 -9.39 -6.62 -2.61
CA ASP A 14 -9.23 -6.40 -4.06
C ASP A 14 -10.25 -5.40 -4.60
N GLU A 15 -11.52 -5.49 -4.19
CA GLU A 15 -12.56 -4.53 -4.56
C GLU A 15 -12.26 -3.13 -4.06
N ILE A 16 -11.86 -2.98 -2.79
CA ILE A 16 -11.51 -1.69 -2.21
C ILE A 16 -10.32 -1.08 -2.96
N VAL A 17 -9.27 -1.87 -3.21
CA VAL A 17 -8.12 -1.39 -3.97
C VAL A 17 -8.53 -0.94 -5.37
N LYS A 18 -9.37 -1.71 -6.05
CA LYS A 18 -9.82 -1.37 -7.40
C LYS A 18 -10.68 -0.11 -7.46
N HIS A 19 -11.57 0.09 -6.48
CA HIS A 19 -12.63 1.10 -6.59
C HIS A 19 -12.44 2.35 -5.73
N ALA A 20 -11.64 2.27 -4.67
CA ALA A 20 -11.43 3.39 -3.74
C ALA A 20 -9.98 3.86 -3.69
N ILE A 21 -9.03 2.93 -3.55
CA ILE A 21 -7.61 3.28 -3.37
C ILE A 21 -6.93 3.52 -4.73
N GLY A 22 -7.18 2.66 -5.71
CA GLY A 22 -6.58 2.70 -7.04
C GLY A 22 -6.76 4.05 -7.76
N PRO A 23 -7.97 4.63 -7.80
CA PRO A 23 -8.17 5.95 -8.39
C PRO A 23 -7.33 7.07 -7.74
N ILE A 24 -7.05 6.98 -6.44
CA ILE A 24 -6.17 7.93 -5.75
C ILE A 24 -4.72 7.74 -6.22
N PHE A 25 -4.25 6.50 -6.31
CA PHE A 25 -2.93 6.20 -6.86
C PHE A 25 -2.78 6.63 -8.33
N ASP A 26 -3.83 6.44 -9.15
CA ASP A 26 -3.85 6.89 -10.54
C ASP A 26 -3.70 8.43 -10.64
N ALA A 27 -4.36 9.18 -9.75
CA ALA A 27 -4.21 10.64 -9.68
C ALA A 27 -2.79 11.10 -9.27
N HIS A 28 -2.03 10.21 -8.63
CA HIS A 28 -0.64 10.41 -8.23
C HIS A 28 0.37 9.72 -9.15
N THR A 29 -0.05 9.31 -10.34
CA THR A 29 0.84 8.73 -11.36
C THR A 29 1.10 9.73 -12.49
N GLY A 30 2.37 9.91 -12.87
CA GLY A 30 2.80 10.84 -13.92
C GLY A 30 4.14 11.51 -13.64
N ASP A 31 4.52 12.47 -14.48
CA ASP A 31 5.79 13.19 -14.36
C ASP A 31 5.93 13.88 -12.99
N GLY A 32 7.06 13.67 -12.32
CA GLY A 32 7.33 14.22 -10.98
C GLY A 32 6.55 13.56 -9.84
N LYS A 33 5.85 12.45 -10.08
CA LYS A 33 5.13 11.65 -9.08
C LYS A 33 5.52 10.16 -9.16
N LEU A 34 4.57 9.24 -8.93
CA LEU A 34 4.78 7.82 -9.20
C LEU A 34 4.92 7.60 -10.70
N THR A 35 5.90 6.79 -11.07
CA THR A 35 6.03 6.22 -12.42
C THR A 35 5.09 5.03 -12.58
N SER A 36 4.90 4.24 -11.52
CA SER A 36 3.92 3.16 -11.49
C SER A 36 3.52 2.79 -10.08
N TRP A 37 2.37 2.14 -9.97
CA TRP A 37 1.94 1.43 -8.78
C TRP A 37 1.36 0.08 -9.17
N GLY A 38 1.22 -0.83 -8.22
CA GLY A 38 0.66 -2.15 -8.48
C GLY A 38 0.06 -2.79 -7.26
N TRP A 39 -0.95 -3.63 -7.52
CA TRP A 39 -1.58 -4.52 -6.56
C TRP A 39 -1.59 -5.93 -7.14
N SER A 40 -1.07 -6.91 -6.40
CA SER A 40 -0.89 -8.26 -6.92
C SER A 40 -1.06 -9.30 -5.81
N THR A 41 -1.57 -10.46 -6.20
CA THR A 41 -1.62 -11.62 -5.30
C THR A 41 -0.20 -12.16 -5.06
N HIS A 42 0.09 -12.47 -3.80
CA HIS A 42 1.33 -13.12 -3.40
C HIS A 42 0.98 -14.47 -2.75
N ILE A 43 1.31 -15.57 -3.42
CA ILE A 43 0.83 -16.91 -3.04
C ILE A 43 1.95 -17.75 -2.39
N VAL A 44 3.21 -17.44 -2.70
CA VAL A 44 4.36 -18.22 -2.25
C VAL A 44 4.76 -17.81 -0.82
N GLY A 45 4.91 -18.78 0.10
CA GLY A 45 5.37 -18.50 1.47
C GLY A 45 4.28 -18.22 2.52
N GLY A 46 2.99 -18.27 2.14
CA GLY A 46 1.83 -18.41 3.04
C GLY A 46 1.43 -17.18 3.89
N LYS A 47 2.38 -16.53 4.57
CA LYS A 47 2.13 -15.42 5.50
C LYS A 47 1.68 -14.14 4.78
N TYR A 48 2.36 -13.79 3.68
CA TYR A 48 2.03 -12.61 2.89
C TYR A 48 1.13 -13.01 1.73
N ARG A 49 0.00 -12.33 1.62
CA ARG A 49 -1.10 -12.66 0.70
C ARG A 49 -1.17 -11.71 -0.48
N LYS A 50 -0.74 -10.46 -0.28
CA LYS A 50 -0.79 -9.41 -1.29
C LYS A 50 0.51 -8.62 -1.33
N LEU A 51 0.85 -8.14 -2.52
CA LEU A 51 1.99 -7.28 -2.78
C LEU A 51 1.47 -5.96 -3.36
N SER A 52 1.90 -4.87 -2.74
CA SER A 52 1.76 -3.52 -3.28
C SER A 52 3.12 -2.99 -3.72
N THR A 53 3.18 -2.40 -4.90
CA THR A 53 4.39 -1.79 -5.47
C THR A 53 4.15 -0.33 -5.77
N MET A 54 5.21 0.48 -5.66
CA MET A 54 5.25 1.87 -6.07
C MET A 54 6.66 2.13 -6.62
N THR A 55 6.74 2.85 -7.73
CA THR A 55 8.02 3.29 -8.31
C THR A 55 7.95 4.77 -8.65
N ALA A 56 9.09 5.44 -8.62
CA ALA A 56 9.27 6.81 -9.05
C ALA A 56 10.68 6.97 -9.63
N ALA A 57 10.99 8.14 -10.18
CA ALA A 57 12.31 8.44 -10.74
C ALA A 57 13.43 8.41 -9.68
N ASP A 58 13.11 8.77 -8.44
CA ASP A 58 14.05 8.79 -7.32
C ASP A 58 13.35 8.62 -5.96
N TRP A 59 14.14 8.36 -4.93
CA TRP A 59 13.67 8.16 -3.56
C TRP A 59 12.91 9.36 -2.97
N PRO A 60 13.42 10.61 -3.07
CA PRO A 60 12.67 11.78 -2.58
C PRO A 60 11.28 11.90 -3.19
N THR A 61 11.16 11.73 -4.49
CA THR A 61 9.88 11.79 -5.21
C THR A 61 8.94 10.68 -4.76
N LEU A 62 9.46 9.44 -4.61
CA LEU A 62 8.67 8.31 -4.13
C LEU A 62 8.08 8.58 -2.74
N PHE A 63 8.90 9.04 -1.79
CA PHE A 63 8.45 9.28 -0.42
C PHE A 63 7.49 10.47 -0.32
N ALA A 64 7.77 11.56 -1.03
CA ALA A 64 6.87 12.72 -1.07
C ALA A 64 5.50 12.36 -1.66
N THR A 65 5.49 11.60 -2.77
CA THR A 65 4.24 11.18 -3.41
C THR A 65 3.47 10.18 -2.54
N ARG A 66 4.18 9.22 -1.91
CA ARG A 66 3.56 8.27 -0.96
C ARG A 66 2.92 9.00 0.22
N ALA A 67 3.57 10.03 0.77
CA ALA A 67 3.00 10.83 1.85
C ALA A 67 1.73 11.56 1.43
N ALA A 68 1.71 12.14 0.21
CA ALA A 68 0.52 12.78 -0.34
C ALA A 68 -0.65 11.78 -0.54
N ILE A 69 -0.37 10.59 -1.08
CA ILE A 69 -1.36 9.52 -1.24
C ILE A 69 -1.98 9.14 0.13
N PHE A 70 -1.16 8.98 1.17
CA PHE A 70 -1.68 8.64 2.50
C PHE A 70 -2.49 9.77 3.12
N ALA A 71 -2.15 11.03 2.86
CA ALA A 71 -2.96 12.16 3.30
C ALA A 71 -4.36 12.12 2.64
N ASP A 72 -4.43 11.81 1.34
CA ASP A 72 -5.71 11.68 0.61
C ASP A 72 -6.54 10.46 1.05
N LEU A 73 -5.89 9.44 1.62
CA LEU A 73 -6.55 8.24 2.16
C LEU A 73 -7.00 8.39 3.62
N ALA A 74 -6.52 9.40 4.36
CA ALA A 74 -6.67 9.47 5.82
C ALA A 74 -8.13 9.47 6.30
N ASP A 75 -9.02 10.12 5.56
CA ASP A 75 -10.46 10.21 5.89
C ASP A 75 -11.33 9.25 5.04
N ASN A 76 -10.70 8.32 4.32
CA ASN A 76 -11.41 7.38 3.46
C ASN A 76 -11.81 6.12 4.25
N VAL A 77 -13.10 5.99 4.54
CA VAL A 77 -13.66 4.84 5.29
C VAL A 77 -13.35 3.48 4.65
N LEU A 78 -13.20 3.41 3.32
CA LEU A 78 -12.83 2.17 2.65
C LEU A 78 -11.33 1.89 2.79
N ALA A 79 -10.49 2.93 2.88
CA ALA A 79 -9.07 2.75 3.20
C ALA A 79 -8.89 2.24 4.63
N GLU A 80 -9.71 2.71 5.58
CA GLU A 80 -9.75 2.16 6.94
C GLU A 80 -10.16 0.68 6.94
N GLU A 81 -11.24 0.32 6.23
CA GLU A 81 -11.66 -1.09 6.06
C GLU A 81 -10.53 -1.94 5.43
N PHE A 82 -9.83 -1.41 4.44
CA PHE A 82 -8.67 -2.09 3.86
C PHE A 82 -7.56 -2.33 4.89
N SER A 83 -7.26 -1.33 5.73
CA SER A 83 -6.28 -1.47 6.82
C SER A 83 -6.72 -2.48 7.89
N GLU A 84 -8.01 -2.70 8.11
CA GLU A 84 -8.48 -3.79 8.98
C GLU A 84 -8.28 -5.17 8.32
N ILE A 85 -8.52 -5.27 7.01
CA ILE A 85 -8.37 -6.54 6.26
C ILE A 85 -6.90 -6.90 6.08
N CYS A 86 -6.06 -5.92 5.75
CA CYS A 86 -4.64 -6.06 5.40
C CYS A 86 -3.75 -5.19 6.32
N GLY A 87 -3.91 -5.34 7.64
CA GLY A 87 -3.32 -4.40 8.62
C GLY A 87 -1.85 -4.60 8.96
N SER A 88 -1.31 -5.81 8.80
CA SER A 88 0.12 -6.05 9.00
C SER A 88 0.84 -6.05 7.67
N HIS A 89 1.83 -5.16 7.54
CA HIS A 89 2.68 -5.11 6.36
C HIS A 89 4.15 -5.17 6.75
N SER A 90 4.97 -5.64 5.82
CA SER A 90 6.42 -5.54 5.91
C SER A 90 6.90 -4.80 4.67
N ASP A 91 7.50 -3.64 4.90
CA ASP A 91 8.26 -2.97 3.87
C ASP A 91 9.67 -3.57 3.87
N TYR A 92 9.98 -4.40 2.87
CA TYR A 92 11.30 -5.04 2.74
C TYR A 92 12.37 -4.08 2.23
N MET A 93 12.05 -2.79 2.20
CA MET A 93 12.93 -1.72 1.79
C MET A 93 13.85 -1.32 2.95
N TRP A 94 14.62 -2.31 3.45
CA TRP A 94 15.78 -2.16 4.34
C TRP A 94 15.49 -1.40 5.64
N ASP A 95 15.27 -2.13 6.73
CA ASP A 95 15.36 -1.67 8.13
C ASP A 95 15.15 -0.15 8.30
N ILE A 96 13.96 0.33 7.91
CA ILE A 96 13.63 1.75 7.93
C ILE A 96 13.50 2.11 9.41
N LYS A 97 14.59 2.65 10.00
CA LYS A 97 14.67 3.08 11.41
C LYS A 97 13.67 4.19 11.80
N HIS A 98 12.71 4.52 10.93
CA HIS A 98 11.81 5.65 11.04
C HIS A 98 10.33 5.24 11.04
N GLU A 99 10.00 3.98 10.79
CA GLU A 99 8.66 3.45 11.03
C GLU A 99 8.59 2.96 12.48
N ARG A 100 7.81 3.67 13.32
CA ARG A 100 7.58 3.26 14.71
C ARG A 100 6.74 1.98 14.71
N VAL A 101 7.37 0.85 15.05
CA VAL A 101 6.66 -0.37 15.41
C VAL A 101 6.19 -0.23 16.86
N PRO A 102 4.89 -0.32 17.17
CA PRO A 102 4.45 -0.38 18.56
C PRO A 102 5.02 -1.62 19.24
N GLY A 103 5.84 -1.44 20.28
CA GLY A 103 6.38 -2.53 21.11
C GLY A 103 7.81 -2.98 20.82
N GLN A 104 8.61 -2.17 20.12
CA GLN A 104 10.06 -2.33 20.03
C GLN A 104 10.79 -1.17 20.71
#